data_AF-A0A6A0GVJ4-F1
#
_entry.id   AF-A0A6A0GVJ4-F1
#
_cell.length_a   1.000
_cell.length_b   1.000
_cell.length_c   1.000
_cell.angle_alpha   90.00
_cell.angle_beta   90.00
_cell.angle_gamma   90.00
#
_symmetry.space_group_name_H-M   'P 1'
#
loop_
_entity.id
_entity.type
_entity.pdbx_description
1 polymer ?
#
loop_
_entity_poly.entity_id
_entity_poly.type
_entity_poly.pdbx_seq_one_letter_code
_entity_poly.pdbx_strand_id
1 'polypeptide(L)'
;MLSGCSILSVPVVVTEQYPKGLGVTVAELDLESIPIALKVEKTQFNMVTPAVEEAMISTLCKDGLSSVVICGIETHVCVEQTAIDLLARGISVHVAADCCTSRTNQDRNLALQRLSKIGCHVTTCETVLFKLLGDKQHAKFQEISKLVREPCKDVGLFV
;
A
#
# COMPACT_ATOMS: atom_id res chain seq x y z
N MET A 1 1.41 1.91 -9.12
CA MET A 1 1.82 2.21 -7.72
C MET A 1 3.32 2.06 -7.51
N LEU A 2 3.89 0.84 -7.54
CA LEU A 2 5.30 0.58 -7.20
C LEU A 2 6.32 1.44 -7.95
N SER A 3 6.20 1.54 -9.29
CA SER A 3 7.07 2.41 -10.09
C SER A 3 6.97 3.89 -9.70
N GLY A 4 5.78 4.34 -9.32
CA GLY A 4 5.56 5.71 -8.83
C GLY A 4 6.24 5.95 -7.48
N CYS A 5 6.18 4.96 -6.56
CA CYS A 5 6.92 5.01 -5.30
C CYS A 5 8.44 5.09 -5.56
N SER A 6 8.97 4.31 -6.50
CA SER A 6 10.39 4.37 -6.89
C SER A 6 10.78 5.76 -7.41
N ILE A 7 10.01 6.35 -8.33
CA ILE A 7 10.26 7.69 -8.89
C ILE A 7 10.25 8.77 -7.80
N LEU A 8 9.31 8.66 -6.84
CA LEU A 8 9.13 9.61 -5.75
C LEU A 8 9.99 9.29 -4.53
N SER A 9 10.82 8.25 -4.59
CA SER A 9 11.65 7.80 -3.47
C SER A 9 10.86 7.51 -2.19
N VAL A 10 9.64 6.98 -2.33
CA VAL A 10 8.81 6.51 -1.22
C VAL A 10 9.28 5.11 -0.83
N PRO A 11 9.67 4.86 0.43
CA PRO A 11 10.10 3.54 0.89
C PRO A 11 9.00 2.48 0.72
N VAL A 12 9.37 1.31 0.17
CA VAL A 12 8.44 0.20 -0.07
C VAL A 12 8.76 -0.96 0.86
N VAL A 13 7.75 -1.43 1.60
CA VAL A 13 7.80 -2.65 2.40
C VAL A 13 6.92 -3.73 1.76
N VAL A 14 7.46 -4.93 1.61
CA VAL A 14 6.76 -6.09 1.06
C VAL A 14 6.66 -7.18 2.12
N THR A 15 5.47 -7.76 2.28
CA THR A 15 5.27 -8.91 3.17
C THR A 15 4.66 -10.09 2.43
N GLU A 16 5.17 -11.29 2.67
CA GLU A 16 4.64 -12.53 2.11
C GLU A 16 4.00 -13.40 3.21
N GLN A 17 2.72 -13.71 3.04
CA GLN A 17 1.99 -14.58 3.98
C GLN A 17 2.33 -16.04 3.67
N TYR A 18 3.03 -16.73 4.57
CA TYR A 18 3.36 -18.16 4.47
C TYR A 18 3.74 -18.61 3.04
N PRO A 19 4.85 -18.10 2.46
CA PRO A 19 5.17 -18.31 1.05
C PRO A 19 5.41 -19.78 0.69
N LYS A 20 5.80 -20.62 1.66
CA LYS A 20 5.89 -22.07 1.47
C LYS A 20 4.56 -22.70 1.02
N GLY A 21 3.43 -22.17 1.47
CA GLY A 21 2.10 -22.70 1.12
C GLY A 21 1.31 -21.84 0.15
N LEU A 22 1.54 -20.52 0.12
CA LEU A 22 0.80 -19.58 -0.74
C LEU A 22 1.61 -19.07 -1.94
N GLY A 23 2.87 -19.45 -2.05
CA GLY A 23 3.79 -18.94 -3.05
C GLY A 23 4.43 -17.60 -2.64
N VAL A 24 5.46 -17.23 -3.38
CA VAL A 24 6.12 -15.92 -3.24
C VAL A 24 5.34 -14.83 -3.98
N THR A 25 5.71 -13.57 -3.79
CA THR A 25 5.17 -12.44 -4.52
C THR A 25 5.31 -12.66 -6.03
N VAL A 26 4.24 -12.39 -6.77
CA VAL A 26 4.15 -12.62 -8.21
C VAL A 26 5.21 -11.82 -8.99
N ALA A 27 5.80 -12.42 -10.01
CA ALA A 27 6.91 -11.85 -10.77
C ALA A 27 6.50 -10.57 -11.53
N GLU A 28 5.22 -10.42 -11.86
CA GLU A 28 4.63 -9.27 -12.54
C GLU A 28 4.72 -7.97 -11.73
N LEU A 29 4.96 -8.05 -10.41
CA LEU A 29 5.25 -6.87 -9.60
C LEU A 29 6.70 -6.39 -9.73
N ASP A 30 7.57 -7.18 -10.35
CA ASP A 30 8.96 -6.83 -10.71
C ASP A 30 9.70 -6.13 -9.57
N LEU A 31 9.72 -6.76 -8.40
CA LEU A 31 10.33 -6.19 -7.20
C LEU A 31 11.84 -5.97 -7.33
N GLU A 32 12.49 -6.60 -8.31
CA GLU A 32 13.92 -6.47 -8.58
C GLU A 32 14.28 -5.15 -9.27
N SER A 33 13.33 -4.51 -9.96
CA SER A 33 13.57 -3.24 -10.67
C SER A 33 13.36 -2.00 -9.81
N ILE A 34 12.95 -2.17 -8.54
CA ILE A 34 12.68 -1.07 -7.63
C ILE A 34 13.43 -1.23 -6.30
N PRO A 35 13.79 -0.12 -5.62
CA PRO A 35 14.40 -0.19 -4.31
C PRO A 35 13.37 -0.62 -3.26
N ILE A 36 13.40 -1.89 -2.86
CA ILE A 36 12.63 -2.42 -1.75
C ILE A 36 13.37 -2.12 -0.44
N ALA A 37 12.72 -1.41 0.47
CA ALA A 37 13.30 -1.08 1.77
C ALA A 37 13.34 -2.30 2.70
N LEU A 38 12.31 -3.15 2.62
CA LEU A 38 12.22 -4.37 3.42
C LEU A 38 11.30 -5.38 2.74
N LYS A 39 11.73 -6.66 2.71
CA LYS A 39 10.90 -7.80 2.31
C LYS A 39 10.90 -8.83 3.44
N VAL A 40 9.73 -9.19 3.98
CA VAL A 40 9.62 -10.15 5.09
C VAL A 40 8.58 -11.23 4.83
N GLU A 41 8.86 -12.44 5.32
CA GLU A 41 7.85 -13.48 5.42
C GLU A 41 7.12 -13.39 6.75
N LYS A 42 5.83 -13.75 6.78
CA LYS A 42 5.01 -13.72 8.00
C LYS A 42 3.93 -14.79 8.01
N THR A 43 3.48 -15.13 9.22
CA THR A 43 2.28 -15.96 9.45
C THR A 43 1.13 -15.18 10.08
N GLN A 44 1.40 -14.07 10.76
CA GLN A 44 0.36 -13.15 11.24
C GLN A 44 -0.27 -12.37 10.08
N PHE A 45 -1.58 -12.12 10.15
CA PHE A 45 -2.30 -11.39 9.09
C PHE A 45 -1.86 -9.91 9.00
N ASN A 46 -1.67 -9.26 10.15
CA ASN A 46 -1.09 -7.91 10.22
C ASN A 46 0.34 -7.87 9.63
N MET A 47 0.63 -6.88 8.78
CA MET A 47 1.94 -6.66 8.18
C MET A 47 2.98 -6.11 9.16
N VAL A 48 2.58 -5.51 10.29
CA VAL A 48 3.51 -4.96 11.30
C VAL A 48 4.13 -6.11 12.12
N THR A 49 5.09 -6.81 11.52
CA THR A 49 5.96 -7.78 12.20
C THR A 49 7.05 -7.06 12.99
N PRO A 50 7.79 -7.74 13.88
CA PRO A 50 8.92 -7.11 14.58
C PRO A 50 9.94 -6.46 13.64
N ALA A 51 10.23 -7.08 12.48
CA ALA A 51 11.14 -6.52 11.49
C ALA A 51 10.56 -5.27 10.79
N VAL A 52 9.25 -5.25 10.53
CA VAL A 52 8.58 -4.08 9.96
C VAL A 52 8.52 -2.94 10.98
N GLU A 53 8.21 -3.25 12.24
CA GLU A 53 8.21 -2.28 13.34
C GLU A 53 9.59 -1.67 13.56
N GLU A 54 10.66 -2.48 13.55
CA GLU A 54 12.04 -2.00 13.62
C GLU A 54 12.35 -1.06 12.44
N ALA A 55 11.95 -1.42 11.22
CA ALA A 55 12.16 -0.57 10.05
C ALA A 55 11.36 0.75 10.12
N MET A 56 10.12 0.72 10.62
CA MET A 56 9.30 1.93 10.82
C MET A 56 9.99 2.94 11.74
N ILE A 57 10.69 2.46 12.77
CA ILE A 57 11.36 3.31 13.78
C ILE A 57 12.74 3.79 13.28
N SER A 58 13.47 2.95 12.55
CA SER A 58 14.92 3.16 12.32
C SER A 58 15.28 3.60 10.90
N THR A 59 14.59 3.11 9.87
CA THR A 59 15.06 3.22 8.48
C THR A 59 14.05 3.87 7.53
N LEU A 60 12.75 3.68 7.74
CA LEU A 60 11.73 4.17 6.82
C LEU A 60 11.45 5.66 6.98
N CYS A 61 11.48 6.19 8.20
CA CYS A 61 11.20 7.61 8.45
C CYS A 61 11.92 8.11 9.72
N LYS A 62 13.09 8.74 9.55
CA LYS A 62 13.91 9.22 10.67
C LYS A 62 13.23 10.28 11.54
N ASP A 63 12.32 11.06 10.94
CA ASP A 63 11.60 12.14 11.62
C ASP A 63 10.22 11.70 12.16
N GLY A 64 9.94 10.39 12.12
CA GLY A 64 8.69 9.79 12.56
C GLY A 64 7.72 9.50 11.41
N LEU A 65 7.26 8.25 11.34
CA LEU A 65 6.32 7.80 10.32
C LEU A 65 4.91 8.36 10.60
N SER A 66 4.47 9.32 9.80
CA SER A 66 3.16 9.97 9.97
C SER A 66 2.04 9.34 9.13
N SER A 67 2.38 8.75 7.99
CA SER A 67 1.41 8.23 7.03
C SER A 67 1.94 7.01 6.30
N VAL A 68 1.01 6.11 5.94
CA VAL A 68 1.29 4.87 5.22
C VAL A 68 0.27 4.65 4.13
N VAL A 69 0.72 4.12 3.00
CA VAL A 69 -0.14 3.68 1.91
C VAL A 69 -0.15 2.16 1.92
N ILE A 70 -1.34 1.56 2.00
CA ILE A 70 -1.54 0.11 1.99
C ILE A 70 -2.21 -0.30 0.69
N CYS A 71 -1.67 -1.34 0.06
CA CYS A 71 -2.28 -2.05 -1.06
C CYS A 71 -2.00 -3.57 -0.96
N GLY A 72 -2.78 -4.38 -1.65
CA GLY A 72 -2.58 -5.83 -1.73
C GLY A 72 -3.80 -6.66 -1.35
N ILE A 73 -3.55 -7.89 -0.92
CA ILE A 73 -4.59 -8.89 -0.61
C ILE A 73 -4.33 -9.57 0.75
N GLU A 74 -5.36 -10.04 1.45
CA GLU A 74 -6.78 -9.80 1.17
C GLU A 74 -7.26 -8.51 1.87
N THR A 75 -8.14 -7.76 1.21
CA THR A 75 -8.65 -6.48 1.71
C THR A 75 -9.25 -6.59 3.12
N HIS A 76 -10.04 -7.64 3.36
CA HIS A 76 -10.76 -7.87 4.61
C HIS A 76 -9.96 -8.64 5.68
N VAL A 77 -8.71 -9.01 5.39
CA VAL A 77 -7.86 -9.79 6.31
C VAL A 77 -6.56 -9.04 6.57
N CYS A 78 -5.56 -9.23 5.72
CA CYS A 78 -4.23 -8.65 5.94
C CYS A 78 -4.27 -7.12 5.86
N VAL A 79 -4.95 -6.56 4.85
CA VAL A 79 -5.03 -5.10 4.68
C VAL A 79 -5.79 -4.46 5.84
N GLU A 80 -6.98 -5.00 6.17
CA GLU A 80 -7.82 -4.45 7.22
C GLU A 80 -7.18 -4.53 8.62
N GLN A 81 -6.63 -5.68 9.01
CA GLN A 81 -5.96 -5.82 10.31
C GLN A 81 -4.71 -4.94 10.42
N THR A 82 -3.96 -4.79 9.33
CA THR A 82 -2.79 -3.89 9.27
C THR A 82 -3.21 -2.43 9.47
N ALA A 83 -4.27 -2.00 8.78
CA ALA A 83 -4.80 -0.64 8.90
C ALA A 83 -5.28 -0.33 10.33
N ILE A 84 -5.98 -1.27 10.97
CA ILE A 84 -6.44 -1.12 12.36
C ILE A 84 -5.26 -0.92 13.31
N ASP A 85 -4.20 -1.72 13.21
CA ASP A 85 -3.01 -1.59 14.05
C ASP A 85 -2.31 -0.23 13.84
N LEU A 86 -2.11 0.17 12.60
CA LEU A 86 -1.47 1.45 12.27
C LEU A 86 -2.29 2.66 12.76
N LEU A 87 -3.62 2.63 12.62
CA LEU A 87 -4.49 3.66 13.17
C LEU A 87 -4.43 3.71 14.70
N ALA A 88 -4.38 2.57 15.39
CA ALA A 88 -4.25 2.51 16.84
C ALA A 88 -2.92 3.12 17.34
N ARG A 89 -1.89 3.16 16.47
CA ARG A 89 -0.60 3.82 16.71
C ARG A 89 -0.58 5.30 16.32
N GLY A 90 -1.72 5.86 15.89
CA GLY A 90 -1.84 7.25 15.47
C GLY A 90 -1.26 7.56 14.08
N ILE A 91 -0.99 6.55 13.27
CA ILE A 91 -0.47 6.70 11.90
C ILE A 91 -1.64 6.87 10.94
N SER A 92 -1.56 7.86 10.03
CA SER A 92 -2.60 8.07 9.01
C SER A 92 -2.51 6.99 7.93
N VAL A 93 -3.62 6.29 7.67
CA VAL A 93 -3.64 5.17 6.72
C VAL A 93 -4.38 5.54 5.44
N HIS A 94 -3.70 5.41 4.30
CA HIS A 94 -4.27 5.52 2.97
C HIS A 94 -4.40 4.14 2.34
N VAL A 95 -5.62 3.71 2.00
CA VAL A 95 -5.84 2.42 1.34
C VAL A 95 -6.07 2.67 -0.14
N ALA A 96 -5.14 2.23 -0.99
CA ALA A 96 -5.29 2.32 -2.45
C ALA A 96 -6.24 1.21 -2.92
N ALA A 97 -7.53 1.52 -2.97
CA ALA A 97 -8.63 0.58 -3.20
C ALA A 97 -8.54 -0.11 -4.58
N ASP A 98 -8.07 0.60 -5.60
CA ASP A 98 -7.80 0.09 -6.95
C ASP A 98 -6.61 -0.88 -6.99
N CYS A 99 -5.83 -0.95 -5.92
CA CYS A 99 -4.73 -1.90 -5.71
C CYS A 99 -5.05 -2.93 -4.61
N CYS A 100 -6.32 -3.05 -4.21
CA CYS A 100 -6.78 -3.96 -3.18
C CYS A 100 -7.85 -4.91 -3.71
N THR A 101 -7.76 -6.18 -3.34
CA THR A 101 -8.84 -7.12 -3.64
C THR A 101 -8.99 -8.22 -2.58
N SER A 102 -10.10 -8.94 -2.66
CA SER A 102 -10.40 -10.14 -1.88
C SER A 102 -10.95 -11.21 -2.80
N ARG A 103 -11.06 -12.44 -2.31
CA ARG A 103 -11.64 -13.55 -3.07
C ARG A 103 -13.09 -13.28 -3.52
N THR A 104 -13.86 -12.50 -2.75
CA THR A 104 -15.22 -12.10 -3.10
C THR A 104 -15.36 -10.57 -3.10
N ASN A 105 -16.29 -10.06 -3.92
CA ASN A 105 -16.62 -8.63 -3.92
C ASN A 105 -17.33 -8.20 -2.63
N GLN A 106 -18.11 -9.11 -2.02
CA GLN A 106 -18.78 -8.86 -0.74
C GLN A 106 -17.74 -8.58 0.35
N ASP A 107 -16.73 -9.44 0.48
CA ASP A 107 -15.65 -9.26 1.46
C ASP A 107 -14.85 -7.99 1.18
N ARG A 108 -14.48 -7.77 -0.09
CA ARG A 108 -13.74 -6.57 -0.52
C ARG A 108 -14.50 -5.29 -0.19
N ASN A 109 -15.74 -5.17 -0.63
CA ASN A 109 -16.50 -3.92 -0.54
C ASN A 109 -16.89 -3.60 0.91
N LEU A 110 -17.28 -4.61 1.70
CA LEU A 110 -17.57 -4.40 3.12
C LEU A 110 -16.31 -3.99 3.90
N ALA A 111 -15.15 -4.56 3.58
CA ALA A 111 -13.89 -4.15 4.19
C ALA A 111 -13.51 -2.70 3.82
N LEU A 112 -13.62 -2.30 2.56
CA LEU A 112 -13.36 -0.91 2.15
C LEU A 112 -14.28 0.07 2.88
N GLN A 113 -15.57 -0.25 3.02
CA GLN A 113 -16.51 0.57 3.80
C GLN A 113 -16.13 0.65 5.28
N ARG A 114 -15.74 -0.46 5.91
CA ARG A 114 -15.29 -0.47 7.30
C ARG A 114 -14.01 0.36 7.47
N LEU A 115 -13.04 0.18 6.59
CA LEU A 115 -11.78 0.93 6.56
C LEU A 115 -12.04 2.44 6.51
N SER A 116 -12.95 2.89 5.65
CA SER A 116 -13.37 4.29 5.63
C SER A 116 -13.99 4.74 6.95
N LYS A 117 -14.91 3.95 7.53
CA LYS A 117 -15.60 4.27 8.79
C LYS A 117 -14.67 4.34 10.02
N ILE A 118 -13.60 3.56 10.05
CA ILE A 118 -12.64 3.57 11.15
C ILE A 118 -11.55 4.65 10.99
N GLY A 119 -11.59 5.45 9.92
CA GLY A 119 -10.72 6.61 9.73
C GLY A 119 -9.62 6.45 8.68
N CYS A 120 -9.58 5.36 7.91
CA CYS A 120 -8.68 5.28 6.76
C CYS A 120 -9.13 6.20 5.62
N HIS A 121 -8.17 6.78 4.92
CA HIS A 121 -8.39 7.41 3.63
C HIS A 121 -8.45 6.33 2.54
N VAL A 122 -9.65 5.85 2.23
CA VAL A 122 -9.88 4.97 1.07
C VAL A 122 -9.77 5.82 -0.21
N THR A 123 -8.80 5.51 -1.05
CA THR A 123 -8.34 6.34 -2.17
C THR A 123 -7.94 5.46 -3.37
N THR A 124 -7.49 6.07 -4.47
CA THR A 124 -6.87 5.37 -5.61
C THR A 124 -5.36 5.58 -5.65
N CYS A 125 -4.63 4.73 -6.36
CA CYS A 125 -3.19 4.87 -6.52
C CYS A 125 -2.81 6.16 -7.26
N GLU A 126 -3.58 6.57 -8.26
CA GLU A 126 -3.38 7.84 -8.96
C GLU A 126 -3.50 9.03 -8.01
N THR A 127 -4.54 9.04 -7.17
CA THR A 127 -4.74 10.09 -6.16
C THR A 127 -3.56 10.16 -5.18
N VAL A 128 -3.02 9.01 -4.76
CA VAL A 128 -1.83 8.97 -3.89
C VAL A 128 -0.64 9.61 -4.58
N LEU A 129 -0.35 9.24 -5.83
CA LEU A 129 0.81 9.75 -6.56
C LEU A 129 0.72 11.27 -6.79
N PHE A 130 -0.45 11.80 -7.15
CA PHE A 130 -0.63 13.23 -7.32
C PHE A 130 -0.63 14.02 -6.00
N LYS A 131 -1.13 13.42 -4.90
CA LYS A 131 -1.00 14.02 -3.56
C LYS A 131 0.47 14.18 -3.15
N LEU A 132 1.30 13.19 -3.46
CA LEU A 132 2.74 13.25 -3.18
C LEU A 132 3.47 14.29 -4.05
N LEU A 133 3.02 14.52 -5.28
CA LEU A 133 3.57 15.58 -6.14
C LEU A 133 3.22 16.98 -5.64
N GLY A 134 1.97 17.20 -5.21
CA GLY A 134 1.44 18.48 -4.73
C GLY A 134 1.25 19.56 -5.80
N ASP A 135 2.15 19.65 -6.80
CA ASP A 135 2.13 20.67 -7.86
C ASP A 135 2.58 20.10 -9.21
N LYS A 136 2.07 20.65 -10.32
CA LYS A 136 2.50 20.31 -11.70
C LYS A 136 3.97 20.65 -11.96
N GLN A 137 4.53 21.62 -11.24
CA GLN A 137 5.92 22.06 -11.34
C GLN A 137 6.89 21.14 -10.59
N HIS A 138 6.38 20.13 -9.86
CA HIS A 138 7.24 19.15 -9.20
C HIS A 138 8.18 18.48 -10.21
N ALA A 139 9.47 18.37 -9.88
CA ALA A 139 10.50 17.88 -10.81
C ALA A 139 10.19 16.49 -11.41
N LYS A 140 9.47 15.65 -10.65
CA LYS A 140 9.04 14.30 -11.03
C LYS A 140 7.67 14.22 -11.71
N PHE A 141 6.97 15.34 -11.93
CA PHE A 141 5.62 15.36 -12.49
C PHE A 141 5.53 14.64 -13.84
N GLN A 142 6.45 14.91 -14.77
CA GLN A 142 6.40 14.32 -16.11
C GLN A 142 6.57 12.79 -16.08
N GLU A 143 7.44 12.30 -15.20
CA GLU A 143 7.67 10.86 -15.01
C GLU A 143 6.41 10.18 -14.45
N ILE A 144 5.78 10.77 -13.43
CA ILE A 144 4.53 10.26 -12.85
C ILE A 144 3.35 10.36 -13.82
N SER A 145 3.18 11.51 -14.50
CA SER A 145 2.10 11.73 -15.47
C SER A 145 2.16 10.72 -16.62
N LYS A 146 3.36 10.29 -17.02
CA LYS A 146 3.53 9.23 -18.03
C LYS A 146 3.03 7.87 -17.53
N LEU A 147 3.21 7.54 -16.25
CA LEU A 147 2.75 6.27 -15.66
C LEU A 147 1.23 6.14 -15.61
N VAL A 148 0.52 7.26 -15.40
CA VAL A 148 -0.94 7.31 -15.22
C VAL A 148 -1.65 7.89 -16.44
N ARG A 149 -0.95 7.98 -17.58
CA ARG A 149 -1.54 8.46 -18.84
C ARG A 149 -2.72 7.59 -19.25
N GLU A 150 -2.57 6.28 -19.12
CA GLU A 150 -3.68 5.34 -19.27
C GLU A 150 -4.36 5.16 -17.92
N PRO A 151 -5.69 5.38 -17.83
CA PRO A 151 -6.42 5.14 -16.61
C PRO A 151 -6.23 3.71 -16.10
N CYS A 152 -6.19 3.56 -14.77
CA CYS A 152 -6.23 2.23 -14.18
C CYS A 152 -7.50 1.49 -14.63
N LYS A 153 -7.37 0.15 -14.80
CA LYS A 153 -8.52 -0.69 -15.18
C LYS A 153 -9.64 -0.50 -14.16
N ASP A 154 -10.87 -0.39 -14.63
CA ASP A 154 -12.03 -0.40 -13.74
C ASP A 154 -12.11 -1.76 -13.04
N VAL A 155 -11.95 -1.74 -11.71
CA VAL A 155 -12.02 -2.93 -10.87
C VAL A 155 -13.38 -3.06 -10.16
N GLY A 156 -14.40 -2.31 -10.58
CA GLY A 156 -15.75 -2.35 -10.04
C GLY A 156 -15.84 -1.78 -8.63
N LEU A 157 -15.16 -0.66 -8.38
CA LEU A 157 -15.23 0.04 -7.10
C LEU A 157 -16.57 0.79 -7.01
N PHE A 158 -17.36 0.43 -6.01
CA PHE A 158 -18.52 1.20 -5.55
C PHE A 158 -18.25 1.52 -4.09
N VAL A 159 -17.34 2.48 -3.86
CA VAL A 159 -16.96 2.94 -2.52
C VAL A 159 -18.02 3.89 -1.99
#